data_AF-A0A350YBC0-F1
#
_entry.id   AF-A0A350YBC0-F1
#
_cell.length_a   1.000
_cell.length_b   1.000
_cell.length_c   1.000
_cell.angle_alpha   90.00
_cell.angle_beta   90.00
_cell.angle_gamma   90.00
#
_symmetry.space_group_name_H-M   'P 1'
#
loop_
_entity.id
_entity.type
_entity.pdbx_description
1 polymer ?
#
loop_
_entity_poly.entity_id
_entity_poly.type
_entity_poly.pdbx_seq_one_letter_code
_entity_poly.pdbx_strand_id
1 'polypeptide(L)' 'LKVPPILTSNSPLAYRNKTTYPLKRSATGQVQAGYYQKGSHQLINLNQCPVQDARLNPLLAEIKQDIQQQGWSIYDENR' A
#
# COMPACT_ATOMS: atom_id res chain seq x y z
N LEU A 1 25.57 19.71 -25.87
CA LEU A 1 24.25 19.07 -26.09
C LEU A 1 23.22 19.80 -25.24
N LYS A 2 22.10 20.28 -25.81
CA LYS A 2 21.02 20.96 -25.07
C LYS A 2 19.99 19.92 -24.67
N VAL A 3 19.76 19.75 -23.37
CA VAL A 3 18.76 18.81 -22.83
C VAL A 3 17.39 19.47 -22.88
N PRO A 4 16.36 18.83 -23.48
CA PRO A 4 15.00 19.37 -23.47
C PRO A 4 14.39 19.34 -22.06
N PRO A 5 13.38 20.19 -21.78
CA PRO A 5 12.70 20.21 -20.49
C PRO A 5 11.89 18.92 -20.23
N ILE A 6 11.67 18.61 -18.94
CA ILE A 6 10.84 17.49 -18.50
C ILE A 6 9.36 17.80 -18.78
N LEU A 7 8.64 16.84 -19.36
CA LEU A 7 7.19 16.90 -19.51
C LEU A 7 6.50 16.53 -18.21
N THR A 8 5.61 17.38 -17.72
CA THR A 8 4.90 17.19 -16.45
C THR A 8 3.50 16.62 -16.66
N SER A 9 2.97 15.96 -15.63
CA SER A 9 1.55 15.62 -15.53
C SER A 9 0.75 16.81 -14.99
N ASN A 10 -0.48 16.97 -15.46
CA ASN A 10 -1.42 17.96 -14.91
C ASN A 10 -1.82 17.66 -13.45
N SER A 11 -1.75 16.40 -13.03
CA SER A 11 -2.00 15.99 -11.65
C SER A 11 -0.79 15.23 -11.09
N PRO A 12 -0.14 15.75 -10.03
CA PRO A 12 0.97 15.06 -9.36
C PRO A 12 0.51 13.94 -8.42
N LEU A 13 -0.80 13.88 -8.12
CA LEU A 13 -1.43 12.92 -7.21
C LEU A 13 -2.50 12.10 -7.95
N ALA A 14 -2.96 11.01 -7.31
CA ALA A 14 -3.99 10.10 -7.81
C ALA A 14 -3.75 9.49 -9.22
N TYR A 15 -2.51 9.53 -9.74
CA TYR A 15 -2.20 9.04 -11.08
C TYR A 15 -2.01 7.52 -11.15
N ARG A 16 -1.76 6.85 -10.02
CA ARG A 16 -1.43 5.42 -9.99
C ARG A 16 -2.68 4.57 -9.92
N ASN A 17 -2.96 3.85 -11.00
CA ASN A 17 -4.12 2.97 -11.17
C ASN A 17 -3.92 1.53 -10.69
N LYS A 18 -2.70 1.18 -10.21
CA LYS A 18 -2.35 -0.15 -9.70
C LYS A 18 -1.53 -0.06 -8.43
N THR A 19 -1.93 -0.85 -7.43
CA THR A 19 -1.23 -0.97 -6.15
C THR A 19 -0.86 -2.43 -5.86
N THR A 20 0.14 -2.60 -5.02
CA THR A 20 0.55 -3.87 -4.42
C THR A 20 0.89 -3.57 -2.97
N TYR A 21 0.19 -4.22 -2.04
CA TYR A 21 0.40 -4.03 -0.61
C TYR A 21 0.95 -5.32 -0.02
N PRO A 22 2.17 -5.35 0.53
CA PRO A 22 2.51 -6.36 1.52
C PRO A 22 1.50 -6.34 2.68
N LEU A 23 1.29 -7.52 3.25
CA LEU A 23 0.44 -7.75 4.41
C LEU A 23 1.32 -8.19 5.59
N LYS A 24 0.97 -7.77 6.80
CA LYS A 24 1.60 -8.24 8.04
C LYS A 24 0.57 -8.26 9.16
N ARG A 25 0.77 -9.09 10.18
CA ARG A 25 0.00 -9.01 11.43
C ARG A 25 0.78 -8.13 12.40
N SER A 26 0.08 -7.21 13.07
CA SER A 26 0.66 -6.43 14.17
C SER A 26 1.00 -7.34 15.35
N ALA A 27 1.72 -6.80 16.34
CA ALA A 27 1.95 -7.49 17.62
C ALA A 27 0.64 -7.84 18.36
N THR A 28 -0.45 -7.14 18.07
CA THR A 28 -1.81 -7.39 18.60
C THR A 28 -2.66 -8.26 17.68
N GLY A 29 -2.07 -8.86 16.64
CA GLY A 29 -2.73 -9.77 15.71
C GLY A 29 -3.57 -9.12 14.61
N GLN A 30 -3.65 -7.79 14.56
CA GLN A 30 -4.44 -7.05 13.57
C GLN A 30 -3.79 -7.10 12.20
N VAL A 31 -4.58 -7.33 11.15
CA VAL A 31 -4.11 -7.25 9.75
C VAL A 31 -3.72 -5.81 9.41
N GLN A 32 -2.49 -5.66 8.93
CA GLN A 32 -1.92 -4.41 8.44
C GLN A 32 -1.56 -4.58 6.97
N ALA A 33 -1.75 -3.51 6.20
CA ALA A 33 -1.42 -3.46 4.79
C ALA A 33 -0.85 -2.08 4.46
N GLY A 34 0.19 -2.03 3.62
CA GLY A 34 0.81 -0.76 3.27
C GLY A 34 2.10 -0.95 2.49
N TYR A 35 3.16 -0.24 2.87
CA TYR A 35 4.45 -0.32 2.20
C TYR A 35 5.59 -0.52 3.20
N TYR A 36 6.69 -1.07 2.72
CA TYR A 36 7.89 -1.15 3.52
C TYR A 36 8.57 0.20 3.70
N GLN A 37 9.06 0.45 4.91
CA GLN A 37 9.95 1.56 5.17
C GLN A 37 11.21 1.43 4.30
N LYS A 38 11.71 2.57 3.79
CA LYS A 38 12.90 2.61 2.96
C LYS A 38 14.07 1.89 3.65
N GLY A 39 14.61 0.86 2.98
CA GLY A 39 15.76 0.10 3.47
C GLY A 39 15.43 -1.02 4.46
N SER A 40 14.16 -1.42 4.62
CA SER A 40 13.77 -2.54 5.48
C SER A 40 12.54 -3.29 4.92
N HIS A 41 12.15 -4.39 5.58
CA HIS A 41 10.82 -5.01 5.43
C HIS A 41 9.88 -4.65 6.60
N GLN A 42 10.15 -3.52 7.26
CA GLN A 42 9.24 -2.99 8.27
C GLN A 42 8.01 -2.40 7.57
N LEU A 43 6.87 -3.06 7.73
CA LEU A 43 5.61 -2.62 7.14
C LEU A 43 5.08 -1.36 7.85
N ILE A 44 4.81 -0.33 7.07
CA ILE A 44 4.09 0.88 7.48
C ILE A 44 2.64 0.69 7.08
N ASN A 45 1.76 0.55 8.07
CA ASN A 45 0.33 0.38 7.85
C ASN A 45 -0.30 1.65 7.27
N LEU A 46 -1.11 1.51 6.23
CA LEU A 46 -1.74 2.63 5.52
C LEU A 46 -3.26 2.57 5.58
N ASN A 47 -3.87 3.75 5.54
CA ASN A 47 -5.30 3.94 5.30
C ASN A 47 -5.57 4.58 3.93
N GLN A 48 -4.57 5.27 3.38
CA GLN A 48 -4.63 5.91 2.06
C GLN A 48 -3.21 6.16 1.54
N CYS A 49 -3.07 6.33 0.22
CA CYS A 49 -1.82 6.74 -0.42
C CYS A 49 -2.12 7.83 -1.47
N PRO A 50 -1.66 9.09 -1.28
CA PRO A 50 -2.07 10.21 -2.13
C PRO A 50 -1.78 10.06 -3.63
N VAL A 51 -0.75 9.29 -3.99
CA VAL A 51 -0.39 9.07 -5.41
C VAL A 51 -1.27 8.02 -6.10
N GLN A 52 -2.04 7.24 -5.33
CA GLN A 52 -2.95 6.22 -5.83
C GLN A 52 -4.34 6.81 -6.10
N ASP A 53 -5.04 6.19 -7.05
CA ASP A 53 -6.45 6.49 -7.29
C ASP A 53 -7.25 6.36 -5.97
N ALA A 54 -8.00 7.40 -5.62
CA ALA A 54 -8.75 7.47 -4.36
C ALA A 54 -9.77 6.34 -4.20
N ARG A 55 -10.24 5.73 -5.31
CA ARG A 55 -11.13 4.56 -5.30
C ARG A 55 -10.48 3.31 -4.70
N LEU A 56 -9.15 3.27 -4.59
CA LEU A 56 -8.42 2.17 -3.94
C LEU A 56 -8.43 2.25 -2.41
N ASN A 57 -8.74 3.41 -1.82
CA ASN A 57 -8.80 3.58 -0.37
C ASN A 57 -9.88 2.70 0.30
N PRO A 58 -11.16 2.70 -0.14
CA PRO A 58 -12.16 1.80 0.43
C PRO A 58 -11.78 0.34 0.23
N LEU A 59 -11.25 -0.02 -0.95
CA LEU A 59 -10.78 -1.38 -1.23
C LEU A 59 -9.69 -1.85 -0.23
N LEU A 60 -8.73 -0.98 0.09
CA LEU A 60 -7.70 -1.26 1.10
C LEU A 60 -8.31 -1.48 2.49
N ALA A 61 -9.30 -0.67 2.88
CA ALA A 61 -9.96 -0.80 4.18
C ALA A 61 -10.75 -2.11 4.29
N GLU A 62 -11.56 -2.42 3.28
CA GLU A 62 -12.44 -3.59 3.24
C GLU A 62 -11.65 -4.89 3.18
N ILE A 63 -10.62 -4.98 2.32
CA ILE A 63 -9.78 -6.19 2.22
C ILE A 63 -9.08 -6.50 3.55
N LYS A 64 -8.59 -5.48 4.28
CA LYS A 64 -8.00 -5.70 5.62
C LYS A 64 -9.03 -6.31 6.59
N GLN A 65 -10.27 -5.82 6.56
CA GLN A 65 -11.34 -6.33 7.40
C GLN A 65 -11.72 -7.76 7.01
N ASP A 66 -11.86 -8.05 5.72
CA ASP A 66 -12.20 -9.38 5.22
C ASP A 66 -11.14 -10.41 5.64
N ILE A 67 -9.86 -10.13 5.41
CA ILE A 67 -8.76 -11.02 5.82
C ILE A 67 -8.79 -11.28 7.33
N GLN A 68 -9.08 -10.24 8.13
CA GLN A 68 -9.14 -10.35 9.58
C GLN A 68 -10.34 -11.20 10.04
N GLN A 69 -11.53 -10.95 9.48
CA GLN A 69 -12.77 -11.63 9.87
C GLN A 69 -12.79 -13.10 9.42
N GLN A 70 -12.29 -13.37 8.22
CA GLN A 70 -12.21 -14.73 7.69
C GLN A 70 -11.07 -15.55 8.30
N GLY A 71 -10.19 -14.93 9.09
CA GLY A 71 -9.05 -15.61 9.71
C GLY A 71 -8.04 -16.15 8.69
N TRP A 72 -7.96 -15.55 7.50
CA TRP A 72 -7.04 -16.00 6.46
C TRP A 72 -5.59 -15.88 6.91
N SER A 73 -4.78 -16.88 6.52
CA SER A 73 -3.34 -16.80 6.67
C SER A 73 -2.78 -15.75 5.72
N ILE A 74 -1.73 -15.08 6.18
CA ILE A 74 -0.95 -14.15 5.36
C ILE A 74 0.50 -14.59 5.37
N TYR A 75 1.27 -14.13 4.39
CA TYR A 75 2.69 -14.40 4.30
C TYR A 75 3.43 -13.94 5.57
N ASP A 76 4.37 -14.77 6.04
CA ASP A 76 5.33 -14.46 7.10
C ASP A 76 6.73 -14.73 6.56
N GLU A 77 7.58 -13.70 6.52
CA GLU A 77 8.92 -13.81 5.94
C GLU A 77 9.90 -14.67 6.76
N ASN A 78 9.55 -15.00 8.01
CA ASN A 78 10.39 -15.78 8.91
C ASN A 78 9.97 -17.26 9.01
N ARG A 79 8.96 -17.68 8.22
CA ARG A 79 8.38 -19.01 8.29
C ARG A 79 8.10 -19.56 6.89
#